data_AF-A0A8J5EU11-F1
#
_entry.id   AF-A0A8J5EU11-F1
#
_cell.length_a   1.000
_cell.length_b   1.000
_cell.length_c   1.000
_cell.angle_alpha   90.00
_cell.angle_beta   90.00
_cell.angle_gamma   90.00
#
_symmetry.space_group_name_H-M   'P 1'
#
loop_
_entity.id
_entity.type
_entity.pdbx_description
1 polymer ?
#
loop_
_entity_poly.entity_id
_entity_poly.type
_entity_poly.pdbx_seq_one_letter_code
_entity_poly.pdbx_strand_id
1 'polypeptide(L)' 'MGGRCEFQLHKVLCAALMICLLGKDCASINLEGLALLEFRSRVESDPFGALENWRPSDSIPCKWTGVGCVDDKVVAL' A
#
# COMPACT_ATOMS: atom_id res chain seq x y z
N MET A 1 9.99 -30.60 32.21
CA MET A 1 9.52 -31.06 30.88
C MET A 1 8.80 -29.91 30.18
N GLY A 2 9.53 -28.92 29.68
CA GLY A 2 8.98 -27.74 29.00
C GLY A 2 9.87 -27.41 27.81
N GLY A 3 9.52 -27.91 26.63
CA GLY A 3 10.35 -27.76 25.43
C GLY A 3 9.58 -27.94 24.12
N ARG A 4 8.25 -27.83 24.17
CA ARG A 4 7.38 -28.06 23.01
C ARG A 4 6.68 -26.81 22.48
N CYS A 5 6.76 -25.66 23.17
CA CYS A 5 6.15 -24.39 22.72
C CYS A 5 7.09 -23.51 21.87
N GLU A 6 8.41 -23.55 22.09
CA GLU A 6 9.35 -22.61 21.42
C GLU A 6 9.74 -23.01 20.00
N PHE A 7 9.91 -24.31 19.72
CA PHE A 7 10.30 -24.81 18.40
C PHE A 7 9.21 -24.67 17.33
N GLN A 8 7.94 -24.57 17.75
CA GLN A 8 6.82 -24.43 16.82
C GLN A 8 6.60 -22.98 16.40
N LEU A 9 6.80 -22.02 17.32
CA LEU A 9 6.73 -20.60 17.01
C LEU A 9 7.77 -20.21 15.97
N HIS A 10 9.01 -20.71 16.11
CA HIS A 10 10.09 -20.44 15.17
C HIS A 10 9.78 -20.95 13.76
N LYS A 11 9.20 -22.15 13.63
CA LYS A 11 8.80 -22.72 12.34
C LYS A 11 7.65 -21.93 11.69
N VAL A 12 6.66 -21.51 12.48
CA VAL A 12 5.56 -20.68 11.99
C VAL A 12 6.07 -19.30 11.55
N LEU A 13 6.97 -18.69 12.30
CA LEU A 13 7.60 -17.43 11.95
C LEU A 13 8.39 -17.55 10.65
N CYS A 14 9.23 -18.59 10.51
CA CYS A 14 10.00 -18.85 9.29
C CYS A 14 9.09 -19.09 8.08
N ALA A 15 8.01 -19.86 8.24
CA ALA A 15 7.04 -20.09 7.16
C ALA A 15 6.36 -18.79 6.72
N ALA A 16 5.91 -17.96 7.66
CA ALA A 16 5.31 -16.66 7.36
C ALA A 16 6.30 -15.73 6.63
N LEU A 17 7.55 -15.68 7.08
CA LEU A 17 8.60 -14.87 6.46
C LEU A 17 8.91 -15.33 5.04
N MET A 18 9.01 -16.64 4.82
CA MET A 18 9.19 -17.22 3.48
C MET A 18 8.01 -16.94 2.56
N ILE A 19 6.77 -16.99 3.07
CA ILE A 19 5.57 -16.64 2.30
C ILE A 19 5.58 -15.16 1.90
N CYS A 20 5.97 -14.25 2.80
CA CYS A 20 6.12 -12.83 2.48
C CYS A 20 7.22 -12.58 1.43
N LEU A 21 8.32 -13.32 1.48
CA LEU A 21 9.42 -13.20 0.50
C LEU A 21 9.07 -13.82 -0.87
N LEU A 22 8.20 -14.83 -0.90
CA LEU A 22 7.69 -15.46 -2.13
C LEU A 22 6.46 -14.74 -2.71
N GLY A 23 5.78 -13.93 -1.89
CA GLY A 23 4.70 -13.05 -2.31
C GLY A 23 5.22 -11.97 -3.25
N LYS A 24 5.16 -12.26 -4.55
CA LYS A 24 5.43 -11.28 -5.60
C LYS A 24 4.37 -10.17 -5.50
N ASP A 25 4.84 -8.93 -5.60
CA ASP A 25 4.09 -7.68 -5.53
C ASP A 25 3.86 -7.10 -4.13
N CYS A 26 4.96 -6.79 -3.42
CA CYS A 26 4.95 -5.65 -2.50
C CYS A 26 4.96 -4.35 -3.34
N ALA A 27 3.83 -4.08 -4.00
CA ALA A 27 3.57 -2.82 -4.67
C ALA A 27 3.47 -1.73 -3.60
N SER A 28 4.60 -1.12 -3.26
CA SER A 28 4.61 0.05 -2.40
C SER A 28 4.22 1.27 -3.23
N ILE A 29 3.35 2.09 -2.67
CA ILE A 29 3.05 3.40 -3.24
C ILE A 29 4.32 4.24 -3.35
N ASN A 30 4.46 5.00 -4.44
CA ASN A 30 5.58 5.91 -4.64
C ASN A 30 5.41 7.21 -3.83
N LEU A 31 6.43 8.08 -3.84
CA LEU A 31 6.42 9.34 -3.08
C LEU A 31 5.30 10.29 -3.50
N GLU A 32 4.97 10.34 -4.79
CA GLU A 32 3.89 11.16 -5.32
C GLU A 32 2.54 10.68 -4.77
N GLY A 33 2.29 9.38 -4.79
CA GLY A 33 1.11 8.77 -4.21
C GLY A 33 1.02 8.97 -2.69
N LEU A 34 2.15 8.92 -1.97
CA LEU A 34 2.17 9.22 -0.54
C LEU A 34 1.75 10.67 -0.24
N ALA A 35 2.26 11.64 -1.01
CA ALA A 35 1.88 13.05 -0.87
C ALA A 35 0.37 13.26 -1.15
N LEU A 36 -0.16 12.57 -2.16
CA LEU A 36 -1.59 12.59 -2.47
C LEU A 36 -2.44 11.93 -1.36
N LEU A 37 -1.99 10.83 -0.75
CA LEU A 37 -2.69 10.25 0.41
C LEU A 37 -2.66 11.17 1.63
N GLU A 38 -1.56 11.91 1.85
CA GLU A 38 -1.50 12.94 2.89
C GLU A 38 -2.48 14.08 2.59
N PHE A 39 -2.64 14.47 1.32
CA PHE A 39 -3.69 15.41 0.93
C PHE A 39 -5.08 14.84 1.26
N ARG A 40 -5.37 13.60 0.85
CA ARG A 40 -6.64 12.93 1.13
C ARG A 40 -6.96 12.88 2.62
N SER A 41 -5.97 12.60 3.48
CA SER A 41 -6.20 12.50 4.93
C SER A 41 -6.62 13.82 5.59
N ARG A 42 -6.32 14.96 4.94
CA ARG A 42 -6.70 16.29 5.38
C ARG A 42 -8.06 16.75 4.85
N VAL A 43 -8.69 15.98 3.96
CA VAL A 43 -10.04 16.27 3.45
C VAL A 43 -11.07 15.78 4.46
N GLU A 44 -11.75 16.71 5.13
CA GLU A 44 -12.73 16.39 6.19
C GLU A 44 -14.05 15.81 5.65
N SER A 45 -14.44 16.17 4.42
CA SER A 45 -15.69 15.70 3.82
C SER A 45 -15.52 15.51 2.30
N ASP A 46 -15.80 14.28 1.85
CA ASP A 46 -15.87 13.91 0.42
C ASP A 46 -17.26 13.33 0.13
N PRO A 47 -18.31 14.17 0.08
CA PRO A 47 -19.72 13.72 -0.01
C PRO A 47 -20.04 13.01 -1.33
N PHE A 48 -19.19 13.14 -2.34
CA PHE A 48 -19.36 12.56 -3.66
C PHE A 48 -18.37 11.42 -3.97
N GLY A 49 -17.48 11.07 -3.03
CA GLY A 49 -16.51 9.99 -3.22
C GLY A 49 -15.46 10.28 -4.28
N ALA A 50 -15.09 11.56 -4.50
CA ALA A 50 -14.09 11.95 -5.49
C ALA A 50 -12.72 11.28 -5.24
N LEU A 51 -12.40 10.94 -3.99
CA LEU A 51 -11.14 10.33 -3.57
C LEU A 51 -11.30 8.85 -3.20
N GLU A 52 -12.44 8.21 -3.52
CA GLU A 52 -12.76 6.84 -3.10
C GLU A 52 -11.74 5.81 -3.61
N ASN A 53 -11.23 5.98 -4.83
CA ASN A 53 -10.29 5.06 -5.46
C ASN A 53 -8.81 5.34 -5.11
N TRP A 54 -8.51 6.29 -4.22
CA TRP A 54 -7.13 6.60 -3.82
C TRP A 54 -6.62 5.59 -2.79
N ARG A 55 -6.11 4.43 -3.21
CA ARG A 55 -5.78 3.33 -2.28
C ARG A 55 -4.27 3.19 -2.02
N PRO A 56 -3.85 3.00 -0.75
CA PRO A 56 -2.43 2.79 -0.43
C PRO A 56 -1.85 1.48 -0.97
N SER A 57 -2.71 0.54 -1.38
CA SER A 57 -2.32 -0.72 -2.03
C SER A 57 -1.92 -0.55 -3.49
N ASP A 58 -2.17 0.62 -4.09
CA ASP A 58 -1.84 0.87 -5.48
C ASP A 58 -0.37 1.28 -5.61
N SER A 59 0.37 0.68 -6.55
CA SER A 59 1.77 1.04 -6.81
C SER A 59 1.93 2.41 -7.45
N ILE A 60 0.96 2.84 -8.26
CA ILE A 60 1.04 4.07 -9.07
C ILE A 60 -0.30 4.83 -8.99
N PRO A 61 -0.28 6.12 -8.64
CA PRO A 61 -1.50 6.93 -8.45
C PRO A 61 -2.20 7.34 -9.76
N CYS A 62 -1.65 7.02 -10.93
CA CYS A 62 -2.21 7.44 -12.24
C CYS A 62 -3.60 6.87 -12.57
N LYS A 63 -4.06 5.87 -11.82
CA LYS A 63 -5.43 5.32 -11.94
C LYS A 63 -6.43 6.01 -11.02
N TRP A 64 -5.96 6.94 -10.20
CA TRP A 64 -6.81 7.65 -9.25
C TRP A 64 -7.62 8.74 -9.94
N THR A 65 -8.83 8.95 -9.43
CA THR A 65 -9.73 9.96 -9.96
C THR A 65 -9.11 11.34 -9.78
N GLY A 66 -9.03 12.12 -10.86
CA GLY A 66 -8.48 13.48 -10.86
C GLY A 66 -6.95 13.57 -10.90
N VAL A 67 -6.22 12.45 -10.95
CA VAL A 67 -4.76 12.45 -11.06
C VAL A 67 -4.35 12.34 -12.53
N GLY A 68 -3.66 13.37 -13.04
CA GLY A 68 -3.06 13.36 -14.37
C GLY A 68 -1.64 12.81 -14.33
N CYS A 69 -1.26 12.01 -15.34
CA CYS A 69 0.09 11.48 -15.45
C CYS A 69 0.69 11.61 -16.85
N VAL A 70 2.01 11.79 -16.91
CA VAL A 70 2.85 11.69 -18.11
C VAL A 70 4.00 10.75 -17.78
N ASP A 71 4.20 9.70 -18.59
CA ASP A 71 5.24 8.68 -18.37
C ASP A 71 5.24 8.10 -16.93
N ASP A 72 4.06 7.71 -16.43
CA ASP A 72 3.82 7.20 -15.07
C ASP A 72 4.20 8.15 -13.92
N LYS A 73 4.41 9.43 -14.20
CA LYS A 73 4.65 10.49 -13.21
C LYS A 73 3.47 11.42 -13.08
N VAL A 74 3.16 11.82 -11.86
CA VAL A 74 2.07 12.75 -11.58
C VAL A 74 2.46 14.14 -12.08
N VAL A 75 1.53 14.80 -12.78
CA VAL A 75 1.72 16.17 -13.28
C VAL A 75 0.64 17.09 -12.75
N ALA A 76 1.00 18.36 -12.55
CA ALA A 76 0.02 19.43 -12.41
C ALA A 76 -0.53 19.76 -13.81
N LEU A 77 -1.86 19.69 -13.96
CA LEU A 77 -2.58 20.05 -15.17
C LEU A 77 -2.84 21.56 -15.23
#